data_AF-G8NRT0-F1
#
_entry.id   AF-G8NRT0-F1
#
_cell.length_a   1.000
_cell.length_b   1.000
_cell.length_c   1.000
_cell.angle_alpha   90.00
_cell.angle_beta   90.00
_cell.angle_gamma   90.00
#
_symmetry.space_group_name_H-M   'P 1'
#
loop_
_entity.id
_entity.type
_entity.pdbx_description
1 polymer ?
#
loop_
_entity_poly.entity_id
_entity_poly.type
_entity_poly.pdbx_seq_one_letter_code
_entity_poly.pdbx_strand_id
1 'polypeptide(L)'
;MQAFFRALSALALSLCLFGTLSLSAQTYTPKQIRIEGAGDADTANLLRIAALKPGTLSKQEIEAALQRIADTGLFTDLSYTVNSDALVFKLTAAAASQSQPVHYANFTWWQPAELEQLVEARVPLFHGTMPLSGNLPDQVEAALTDLLREKGIEAKVTAMQTAGGPDGSIAGNTLLISSPQIVLGEIHLQGVSSALAPKLVEVQRSLSGQDLDLYETSKAIRDNITDLSQNAGYLDIATDPPVFTVPRKDGNRFVVDASTTVREGEIYRVAQIDIQAAAPLSHAEQEKTTEIKVGDPASPMVLRIGKGLLQRAYTDQGFLDAVVKPSANKNSTAHTVAYSFAITVGEVYHLAGVDSSALPANQQSAFAHDPKLKAGVLADREVQQEIFRTLKEQQALKTTRLAEQRDQAHHTVTFTLTSIVTKP
;
A
#
# COMPACT_ATOMS: atom_id res chain seq x y z
N MET A 1 -44.19 -37.93 9.70
CA MET A 1 -44.54 -39.15 8.93
C MET A 1 -43.26 -39.60 8.22
N GLN A 2 -42.32 -40.27 8.90
CA GLN A 2 -42.32 -41.68 9.29
C GLN A 2 -42.65 -42.62 8.13
N ALA A 3 -41.61 -43.21 7.54
CA ALA A 3 -41.64 -44.54 6.96
C ALA A 3 -40.36 -45.27 7.41
N PHE A 4 -40.58 -46.29 8.23
CA PHE A 4 -39.63 -47.28 8.74
C PHE A 4 -39.13 -48.20 7.61
N PHE A 5 -37.89 -48.70 7.69
CA PHE A 5 -37.62 -50.13 7.52
C PHE A 5 -36.31 -50.53 8.23
N ARG A 6 -36.40 -51.56 9.08
CA ARG A 6 -35.32 -52.28 9.77
C ARG A 6 -35.06 -53.61 9.05
N ALA A 7 -33.82 -54.10 9.11
CA ALA A 7 -33.35 -55.51 9.23
C ALA A 7 -32.04 -55.70 8.42
N LEU A 8 -30.86 -55.86 9.02
CA LEU A 8 -30.25 -57.05 9.65
C LEU A 8 -29.89 -58.18 8.66
N SER A 9 -28.59 -58.37 8.38
CA SER A 9 -27.89 -59.61 7.92
C SER A 9 -26.38 -59.33 7.89
N ALA A 10 -25.57 -59.78 8.86
CA ALA A 10 -24.93 -61.10 8.98
C ALA A 10 -23.68 -61.30 8.08
N LEU A 11 -22.51 -61.11 8.69
CA LEU A 11 -21.29 -61.94 8.68
C LEU A 11 -20.79 -62.57 7.36
N ALA A 12 -19.62 -62.11 6.88
CA ALA A 12 -18.63 -62.96 6.22
C ALA A 12 -17.22 -62.37 6.38
N LEU A 13 -16.49 -62.91 7.37
CA LEU A 13 -15.07 -62.69 7.62
C LEU A 13 -14.28 -63.48 6.57
N SER A 14 -13.66 -62.82 5.59
CA SER A 14 -12.75 -63.46 4.64
C SER A 14 -11.31 -63.09 4.95
N LEU A 15 -10.59 -64.08 5.45
CA LEU A 15 -9.19 -64.06 5.86
C LEU A 15 -8.31 -64.22 4.61
N CYS A 16 -7.76 -63.12 4.08
CA CYS A 16 -6.68 -63.16 3.10
C CYS A 16 -5.33 -62.97 3.82
N LEU A 17 -4.76 -64.08 4.29
CA LEU A 17 -3.31 -64.21 4.43
C LEU A 17 -2.74 -64.46 3.03
N PHE A 18 -1.74 -63.67 2.61
CA PHE A 18 -0.50 -64.07 1.95
C PHE A 18 0.14 -62.85 1.26
N GLY A 19 1.34 -62.49 1.74
CA GLY A 19 2.25 -61.59 1.04
C GLY A 19 2.56 -60.28 1.74
N THR A 20 3.05 -60.31 2.99
CA THR A 20 3.95 -59.23 3.42
C THR A 20 5.21 -59.33 2.57
N LEU A 21 5.24 -58.65 1.44
CA LEU A 21 6.50 -58.22 0.85
C LEU A 21 7.16 -57.36 1.93
N SER A 22 8.16 -57.91 2.61
CA SER A 22 9.12 -57.09 3.33
C SER A 22 9.72 -56.15 2.30
N LEU A 23 9.26 -54.90 2.25
CA LEU A 23 10.09 -53.82 1.75
C LEU A 23 11.35 -53.89 2.62
N SER A 24 12.44 -54.45 2.08
CA SER A 24 13.75 -54.21 2.66
C SER A 24 13.91 -52.70 2.65
N ALA A 25 13.78 -52.07 3.80
CA ALA A 25 14.09 -50.67 3.97
C ALA A 25 15.56 -50.51 3.57
N GLN A 26 15.81 -49.88 2.43
CA GLN A 26 17.17 -49.58 1.99
C GLN A 26 17.81 -48.70 3.06
N THR A 27 18.92 -49.19 3.59
CA THR A 27 19.69 -48.52 4.63
C THR A 27 21.06 -48.17 4.09
N TYR A 28 21.55 -47.01 4.51
CA TYR A 28 22.81 -46.41 4.11
C TYR A 28 23.59 -46.08 5.37
N THR A 29 24.91 -46.26 5.35
CA THR A 29 25.77 -45.87 6.48
C THR A 29 26.86 -44.93 5.97
N PRO A 30 26.50 -43.69 5.60
CA PRO A 30 27.45 -42.71 5.11
C PRO A 30 28.42 -42.30 6.24
N LYS A 31 29.70 -42.10 5.91
CA LYS A 31 30.69 -41.62 6.90
C LYS A 31 30.52 -40.14 7.23
N GLN A 32 29.95 -39.37 6.30
CA GLN A 32 29.76 -37.93 6.44
C GLN A 32 28.42 -37.48 5.84
N ILE A 33 27.87 -36.38 6.37
CA ILE A 33 26.71 -35.68 5.82
C ILE A 33 27.17 -34.28 5.39
N ARG A 34 26.87 -33.88 4.15
CA ARG A 34 27.25 -32.58 3.59
C ARG A 34 26.05 -31.89 2.95
N ILE A 35 26.09 -30.56 2.89
CA ILE A 35 25.10 -29.74 2.21
C ILE A 35 25.84 -28.87 1.20
N GLU A 36 25.32 -28.84 -0.03
CA GLU A 36 25.80 -28.01 -1.13
C GLU A 36 24.67 -27.05 -1.57
N GLY A 37 25.03 -25.82 -1.92
CA GLY A 37 24.07 -24.82 -2.43
C GLY A 37 23.18 -24.14 -1.37
N ALA A 38 23.65 -24.09 -0.12
CA ALA A 38 22.93 -23.45 0.99
C ALA A 38 22.72 -21.93 0.85
N GLY A 39 23.39 -21.27 -0.11
CA GLY A 39 23.36 -19.80 -0.23
C GLY A 39 23.91 -19.14 1.03
N ASP A 40 23.17 -18.19 1.58
CA ASP A 40 23.49 -17.47 2.82
C ASP A 40 23.10 -18.24 4.10
N ALA A 41 22.38 -19.36 3.98
CA ALA A 41 21.94 -20.15 5.13
C ALA A 41 23.10 -20.95 5.75
N ASP A 42 23.23 -20.91 7.08
CA ASP A 42 24.26 -21.68 7.80
C ASP A 42 24.01 -23.19 7.68
N THR A 43 25.00 -23.90 7.14
CA THR A 43 25.01 -25.35 6.98
C THR A 43 24.83 -26.09 8.30
N ALA A 44 25.36 -25.57 9.41
CA ALA A 44 25.18 -26.21 10.72
C ALA A 44 23.71 -26.19 11.17
N ASN A 45 23.00 -25.07 10.92
CA ASN A 45 21.58 -24.94 11.24
C ASN A 45 20.72 -25.83 10.33
N LEU A 46 21.04 -25.91 9.04
CA LEU A 46 20.36 -26.82 8.11
C LEU A 46 20.52 -28.30 8.52
N LEU A 47 21.71 -28.70 9.01
CA LEU A 47 21.92 -30.05 9.56
C LEU A 47 21.12 -30.29 10.84
N ARG A 48 20.93 -29.28 11.69
CA ARG A 48 20.06 -29.39 12.88
C ARG A 48 18.60 -29.59 12.48
N ILE A 49 18.12 -28.88 11.46
CA ILE A 49 16.75 -29.00 10.92
C ILE A 49 16.52 -30.35 10.25
N ALA A 50 17.52 -30.84 9.50
CA ALA A 50 17.51 -32.18 8.93
C ALA A 50 17.26 -33.24 10.02
N ALA A 51 17.69 -32.99 11.26
CA ALA A 51 17.51 -33.84 12.43
C ALA A 51 17.97 -35.29 12.20
N LEU A 52 19.00 -35.47 11.38
CA LEU A 52 19.61 -36.77 11.10
C LEU A 52 20.61 -37.14 12.21
N LYS A 53 20.51 -38.37 12.69
CA LYS A 53 21.49 -38.93 13.62
C LYS A 53 22.64 -39.57 12.83
N PRO A 54 23.90 -39.46 13.30
CA PRO A 54 25.00 -40.22 12.71
C PRO A 54 24.75 -41.73 12.78
N GLY A 55 25.11 -42.48 11.73
CA GLY A 55 25.02 -43.94 11.70
C GLY A 55 24.22 -44.47 10.51
N THR A 56 23.59 -45.63 10.69
CA THR A 56 22.75 -46.25 9.67
C THR A 56 21.44 -45.47 9.52
N LEU A 57 21.20 -44.97 8.31
CA LEU A 57 20.03 -44.19 7.91
C LEU A 57 19.21 -44.98 6.89
N SER A 58 17.91 -45.05 7.10
CA SER A 58 16.96 -45.51 6.10
C SER A 58 16.70 -44.45 5.03
N LYS A 59 16.29 -44.89 3.84
CA LYS A 59 15.80 -43.98 2.79
C LYS A 59 14.72 -43.01 3.31
N GLN A 60 13.80 -43.51 4.14
CA GLN A 60 12.70 -42.72 4.71
C GLN A 60 13.21 -41.62 5.66
N GLU A 61 14.25 -41.89 6.46
CA GLU A 61 14.85 -40.87 7.33
C GLU A 61 15.53 -39.76 6.52
N ILE A 62 16.22 -40.11 5.42
CA ILE A 62 16.86 -39.14 4.52
C ILE A 62 15.80 -38.27 3.83
N GLU A 63 14.73 -38.87 3.33
CA GLU A 63 13.63 -38.14 2.68
C GLU A 63 12.87 -37.25 3.68
N ALA A 64 12.63 -37.73 4.90
CA ALA A 64 12.03 -36.91 5.95
C ALA A 64 12.94 -35.73 6.34
N ALA A 65 14.26 -35.93 6.37
CA ALA A 65 15.21 -34.86 6.61
C ALA A 65 15.20 -33.81 5.49
N LEU A 66 15.17 -34.26 4.23
CA LEU A 66 15.07 -33.37 3.07
C LEU A 66 13.75 -32.59 3.10
N GLN A 67 12.64 -33.24 3.47
CA GLN A 67 11.34 -32.59 3.60
C GLN A 67 11.35 -31.50 4.67
N ARG A 68 11.98 -31.72 5.83
CA ARG A 68 12.10 -30.67 6.87
C ARG A 68 12.86 -29.44 6.37
N ILE A 69 13.88 -29.63 5.53
CA ILE A 69 14.59 -28.52 4.90
C ILE A 69 13.68 -27.84 3.86
N ALA A 70 12.95 -28.60 3.04
CA ALA A 70 11.99 -28.05 2.07
C ALA A 70 10.88 -27.23 2.75
N ASP A 71 10.38 -27.72 3.88
CA ASP A 71 9.30 -27.09 4.65
C ASP A 71 9.69 -25.68 5.15
N THR A 72 10.98 -25.33 5.21
CA THR A 72 11.43 -23.98 5.55
C THR A 72 11.02 -22.94 4.51
N GLY A 73 10.82 -23.35 3.25
CA GLY A 73 10.50 -22.46 2.13
C GLY A 73 11.68 -21.67 1.57
N LEU A 74 12.90 -21.85 2.10
CA LEU A 74 14.10 -21.11 1.67
C LEU A 74 14.74 -21.65 0.38
N PHE A 75 14.30 -22.82 -0.11
CA PHE A 75 14.92 -23.53 -1.22
C PHE A 75 13.86 -23.97 -2.24
N THR A 76 14.17 -23.86 -3.54
CA THR A 76 13.24 -24.24 -4.63
C THR A 76 13.49 -25.65 -5.13
N ASP A 77 14.75 -26.09 -5.14
CA ASP A 77 15.14 -27.42 -5.59
C ASP A 77 15.93 -28.12 -4.49
N LEU A 78 15.50 -29.33 -4.15
CA LEU A 78 16.12 -30.15 -3.12
C LEU A 78 16.30 -31.56 -3.65
N SER A 79 17.53 -32.08 -3.57
CA SER A 79 17.85 -33.46 -3.92
C SER A 79 18.92 -34.02 -2.99
N TYR A 80 19.08 -35.33 -3.00
CA TYR A 80 20.17 -35.97 -2.26
C TYR A 80 20.87 -37.03 -3.11
N THR A 81 22.14 -37.23 -2.81
CA THR A 81 22.90 -38.40 -3.25
C THR A 81 23.47 -39.09 -2.02
N VAL A 82 23.36 -40.42 -1.95
CA VAL A 82 23.83 -41.19 -0.81
C VAL A 82 24.63 -42.40 -1.26
N ASN A 83 25.82 -42.57 -0.69
CA ASN A 83 26.67 -43.74 -0.85
C ASN A 83 27.34 -44.09 0.48
N SER A 84 28.26 -45.05 0.49
CA SER A 84 28.96 -45.48 1.71
C SER A 84 29.95 -44.45 2.25
N ASP A 85 30.34 -43.46 1.45
CA ASP A 85 31.26 -42.39 1.86
C ASP A 85 30.50 -41.19 2.41
N ALA A 86 29.50 -40.68 1.68
CA ALA A 86 28.77 -39.49 2.08
C ALA A 86 27.28 -39.52 1.69
N LEU A 87 26.48 -38.83 2.49
CA LEU A 87 25.17 -38.30 2.14
C LEU A 87 25.33 -36.82 1.81
N VAL A 88 25.01 -36.40 0.59
CA VAL A 88 25.10 -35.02 0.13
C VAL A 88 23.71 -34.52 -0.23
N PHE A 89 23.23 -33.50 0.50
CA PHE A 89 22.07 -32.73 0.12
C PHE A 89 22.48 -31.61 -0.83
N LYS A 90 21.79 -31.51 -1.97
CA LYS A 90 21.98 -30.45 -2.95
C LYS A 90 20.75 -29.57 -2.95
N LEU A 91 20.95 -28.31 -2.62
CA LEU A 91 19.90 -27.31 -2.46
C LEU A 91 20.09 -26.18 -3.48
N THR A 92 19.00 -25.57 -3.91
CA THR A 92 19.01 -24.30 -4.64
C THR A 92 18.26 -23.28 -3.82
N ALA A 93 18.95 -22.21 -3.38
CA ALA A 93 18.32 -21.12 -2.63
C ALA A 93 17.22 -20.45 -3.46
N ALA A 94 16.11 -20.11 -2.80
CA ALA A 94 15.01 -19.38 -3.42
C ALA A 94 15.50 -18.02 -3.92
N ALA A 95 14.93 -17.57 -5.05
CA ALA A 95 15.28 -16.27 -5.60
C ALA A 95 14.88 -15.14 -4.62
N ALA A 96 15.58 -14.01 -4.67
CA ALA A 96 15.22 -12.83 -3.87
C ALA A 96 13.80 -12.30 -4.14
N SER A 97 13.16 -12.67 -5.26
CA SER A 97 11.74 -12.39 -5.50
C SER A 97 10.79 -13.25 -4.66
N GLN A 98 11.26 -14.39 -4.16
CA GLN A 98 10.51 -15.36 -3.35
C GLN A 98 10.81 -15.24 -1.85
N SER A 99 11.78 -14.41 -1.46
CA SER A 99 12.06 -14.04 -0.06
C SER A 99 12.04 -12.52 0.07
N GLN A 100 11.12 -12.00 0.88
CA GLN A 100 10.87 -10.57 0.97
C GLN A 100 11.33 -10.02 2.33
N PRO A 101 11.81 -8.77 2.37
CA PRO A 101 12.26 -8.15 3.63
C PRO A 101 11.10 -8.09 4.63
N VAL A 102 11.48 -8.18 5.90
CA VAL A 102 10.55 -8.10 7.02
C VAL A 102 10.53 -6.69 7.60
N HIS A 103 9.33 -6.22 7.91
CA HIS A 103 9.09 -5.01 8.69
C HIS A 103 8.34 -5.35 9.97
N TYR A 104 8.77 -4.79 11.09
CA TYR A 104 8.09 -4.90 12.38
C TYR A 104 7.17 -3.69 12.57
N ALA A 105 5.86 -3.88 12.44
CA ALA A 105 4.90 -2.78 12.51
C ALA A 105 4.83 -2.15 13.90
N ASN A 106 4.39 -2.90 14.91
CA ASN A 106 3.96 -2.35 16.20
C ASN A 106 4.71 -2.92 17.42
N PHE A 107 5.91 -3.44 17.20
CA PHE A 107 6.78 -3.95 18.26
C PHE A 107 7.52 -2.82 18.95
N THR A 108 6.90 -2.28 20.00
CA THR A 108 7.31 -1.04 20.68
C THR A 108 8.20 -1.25 21.92
N TRP A 109 8.38 -2.49 22.35
CA TRP A 109 9.17 -2.83 23.55
C TRP A 109 10.67 -3.03 23.27
N TRP A 110 11.09 -2.93 22.02
CA TRP A 110 12.46 -3.11 21.56
C TRP A 110 12.78 -2.09 20.47
N GLN A 111 14.06 -1.82 20.26
CA GLN A 111 14.49 -1.19 19.01
C GLN A 111 14.48 -2.22 17.88
N PRO A 112 14.23 -1.83 16.61
CA PRO A 112 14.12 -2.79 15.51
C PRO A 112 15.34 -3.71 15.36
N ALA A 113 16.56 -3.17 15.46
CA ALA A 113 17.79 -3.95 15.37
C ALA A 113 18.00 -4.93 16.54
N GLU A 114 17.52 -4.56 17.74
CA GLU A 114 17.56 -5.44 18.91
C GLU A 114 16.57 -6.59 18.76
N LEU A 115 15.35 -6.29 18.31
CA LEU A 115 14.32 -7.30 18.07
C LEU A 115 14.76 -8.30 17.01
N GLU A 116 15.34 -7.82 15.91
CA GLU A 116 15.89 -8.67 14.85
C GLU A 116 16.88 -9.69 15.43
N GLN A 117 17.90 -9.23 16.17
CA GLN A 117 18.90 -10.11 16.79
C GLN A 117 18.29 -11.14 17.76
N LEU A 118 17.26 -10.75 18.51
CA LEU A 118 16.55 -11.65 19.42
C LEU A 118 15.76 -12.73 18.66
N VAL A 119 15.21 -12.39 17.50
CA VAL A 119 14.52 -13.36 16.63
C VAL A 119 15.53 -14.28 15.95
N GLU A 120 16.62 -13.76 15.40
CA GLU A 120 17.68 -14.58 14.77
C GLU A 120 18.26 -15.61 15.77
N ALA A 121 18.43 -15.24 17.03
CA ALA A 121 18.91 -16.15 18.07
C ALA A 121 17.96 -17.34 18.34
N ARG A 122 16.65 -17.17 18.09
CA ARG A 122 15.61 -18.20 18.29
C ARG A 122 15.29 -18.96 17.01
N VAL A 123 15.42 -18.30 15.87
CA VAL A 123 15.15 -18.83 14.54
C VAL A 123 16.42 -18.65 13.70
N PRO A 124 17.41 -19.55 13.80
CA PRO A 124 18.73 -19.33 13.19
C PRO A 124 18.78 -19.34 11.66
N LEU A 125 17.65 -19.61 10.99
CA LEU A 125 17.50 -19.48 9.53
C LEU A 125 16.90 -18.13 9.12
N PHE A 126 16.40 -17.35 10.06
CA PHE A 126 15.85 -16.03 9.80
C PHE A 126 17.00 -15.00 9.82
N HIS A 127 17.04 -14.18 8.77
CA HIS A 127 18.04 -13.12 8.57
C HIS A 127 17.39 -11.90 7.90
N GLY A 128 16.36 -11.32 8.53
CA GLY A 128 15.65 -10.14 8.03
C GLY A 128 14.77 -10.34 6.80
N THR A 129 14.67 -11.57 6.28
CA THR A 129 13.83 -11.91 5.13
C THR A 129 12.99 -13.15 5.41
N MET A 130 11.81 -13.22 4.81
CA MET A 130 10.91 -14.37 4.92
C MET A 130 10.45 -14.84 3.54
N PRO A 131 10.40 -16.16 3.31
CA PRO A 131 9.84 -16.72 2.09
C PRO A 131 8.33 -16.52 2.05
N LEU A 132 7.76 -16.49 0.85
CA LEU A 132 6.31 -16.36 0.63
C LEU A 132 5.51 -17.60 1.07
N SER A 133 6.19 -18.72 1.29
CA SER A 133 5.61 -20.02 1.65
C SER A 133 6.55 -20.82 2.55
N GLY A 134 6.04 -21.87 3.19
CA GLY A 134 6.79 -22.69 4.14
C GLY A 134 6.46 -22.34 5.58
N ASN A 135 7.18 -22.95 6.51
CA ASN A 135 6.96 -22.84 7.95
C ASN A 135 7.86 -21.79 8.64
N LEU A 136 8.79 -21.16 7.92
CA LEU A 136 9.66 -20.14 8.51
C LEU A 136 8.87 -18.94 9.06
N PRO A 137 7.83 -18.42 8.36
CA PRO A 137 6.95 -17.39 8.94
C PRO A 137 6.33 -17.82 10.28
N ASP A 138 5.80 -19.05 10.37
CA ASP A 138 5.21 -19.58 11.61
C ASP A 138 6.24 -19.66 12.75
N GLN A 139 7.49 -20.05 12.45
CA GLN A 139 8.57 -20.07 13.43
C GLN A 139 8.92 -18.67 13.93
N VAL A 140 8.96 -17.69 13.04
CA VAL A 140 9.21 -16.28 13.39
C VAL A 140 8.07 -15.71 14.24
N GLU A 141 6.81 -15.96 13.86
CA GLU A 141 5.63 -15.56 14.65
C GLU A 141 5.66 -16.16 16.06
N ALA A 142 6.00 -17.45 16.17
CA ALA A 142 6.14 -18.14 17.46
C ALA A 142 7.27 -17.53 18.31
N ALA A 143 8.44 -17.28 17.73
CA ALA A 143 9.57 -16.69 18.42
C ALA A 143 9.24 -15.27 18.96
N LEU A 144 8.56 -14.46 18.16
CA LEU A 144 8.08 -13.13 18.57
C LEU A 144 7.02 -13.22 19.68
N THR A 145 6.11 -14.18 19.58
CA THR A 145 5.10 -14.43 20.60
C THR A 145 5.74 -14.83 21.94
N ASP A 146 6.78 -15.66 21.90
CA ASP A 146 7.53 -16.05 23.09
C ASP A 146 8.33 -14.87 23.68
N LEU A 147 8.92 -14.01 22.82
CA LEU A 147 9.61 -12.79 23.26
C LEU A 147 8.66 -11.83 23.99
N LEU A 148 7.43 -11.68 23.49
CA LEU A 148 6.39 -10.89 24.13
C LEU A 148 5.97 -11.51 25.47
N ARG A 149 5.80 -12.84 25.52
CA ARG A 149 5.44 -13.56 26.76
C ARG A 149 6.50 -13.39 27.86
N GLU A 150 7.78 -13.38 27.50
CA GLU A 150 8.88 -13.13 28.46
C GLU A 150 8.84 -11.72 29.05
N LYS A 151 8.31 -10.74 28.31
CA LYS A 151 8.01 -9.39 28.83
C LYS A 151 6.67 -9.31 29.58
N GLY A 152 5.98 -10.43 29.77
CA GLY A 152 4.68 -10.51 30.43
C GLY A 152 3.51 -10.03 29.56
N ILE A 153 3.68 -10.05 28.23
CA ILE A 153 2.68 -9.58 27.27
C ILE A 153 2.07 -10.81 26.58
N GLU A 154 0.80 -11.09 26.86
CA GLU A 154 0.03 -12.08 26.10
C GLU A 154 -0.41 -11.44 24.78
N ALA A 155 0.11 -11.96 23.66
CA ALA A 155 -0.16 -11.40 22.35
C ALA A 155 -0.28 -12.48 21.28
N LYS A 156 -0.92 -12.12 20.17
CA LYS A 156 -0.95 -12.87 18.92
C LYS A 156 -0.19 -12.08 17.86
N VAL A 157 0.87 -12.67 17.33
CA VAL A 157 1.62 -12.14 16.19
C VAL A 157 1.08 -12.72 14.89
N THR A 158 1.10 -11.94 13.82
CA THR A 158 0.72 -12.36 12.47
C THR A 158 1.62 -11.69 11.44
N ALA A 159 1.99 -12.42 10.38
CA ALA A 159 2.62 -11.90 9.18
C ALA A 159 1.57 -11.52 8.13
N MET A 160 1.73 -10.36 7.51
CA MET A 160 0.92 -9.90 6.39
C MET A 160 1.84 -9.54 5.21
N GLN A 161 1.46 -9.91 3.99
CA GLN A 161 2.20 -9.52 2.81
C GLN A 161 1.85 -8.07 2.42
N THR A 162 2.88 -7.25 2.23
CA THR A 162 2.74 -5.86 1.80
C THR A 162 2.71 -5.81 0.27
N ALA A 163 1.67 -5.21 -0.32
CA ALA A 163 1.62 -5.01 -1.76
C ALA A 163 2.67 -3.98 -2.21
N GLY A 164 3.44 -4.31 -3.25
CA GLY A 164 4.47 -3.48 -3.87
C GLY A 164 3.98 -2.60 -5.01
N GLY A 165 2.75 -2.81 -5.49
CA GLY A 165 2.19 -1.99 -6.54
C GLY A 165 0.77 -2.41 -6.95
N PRO A 166 0.16 -1.66 -7.90
CA PRO A 166 -1.17 -1.96 -8.43
C PRO A 166 -1.24 -3.29 -9.21
N ASP A 167 -0.09 -3.83 -9.59
CA ASP A 167 0.07 -5.12 -10.29
C ASP A 167 -0.06 -6.34 -9.37
N GLY A 168 -0.22 -6.13 -8.06
CA GLY A 168 -0.31 -7.19 -7.07
C GLY A 168 1.03 -7.83 -6.72
N SER A 169 2.16 -7.20 -7.09
CA SER A 169 3.48 -7.59 -6.60
C SER A 169 3.54 -7.48 -5.07
N ILE A 170 4.38 -8.29 -4.43
CA ILE A 170 4.62 -8.23 -2.98
C ILE A 170 5.95 -7.50 -2.76
N ALA A 171 5.94 -6.45 -1.96
CA ALA A 171 7.14 -5.66 -1.62
C ALA A 171 7.78 -6.06 -0.29
N GLY A 172 7.08 -6.81 0.57
CA GLY A 172 7.55 -7.08 1.92
C GLY A 172 6.63 -7.99 2.70
N ASN A 173 7.08 -8.39 3.89
CA ASN A 173 6.26 -8.99 4.91
C ASN A 173 6.22 -8.06 6.13
N THR A 174 5.02 -7.69 6.57
CA THR A 174 4.78 -6.96 7.80
C THR A 174 4.45 -7.93 8.92
N LEU A 175 5.30 -8.03 9.94
CA LEU A 175 4.99 -8.70 11.19
C LEU A 175 4.31 -7.70 12.13
N LEU A 176 3.17 -8.09 12.69
CA LEU A 176 2.40 -7.24 13.58
C LEU A 176 1.74 -8.04 14.71
N ILE A 177 1.58 -7.39 15.86
CA ILE A 177 0.77 -7.83 16.99
C ILE A 177 -0.69 -7.52 16.66
N SER A 178 -1.45 -8.56 16.34
CA SER A 178 -2.86 -8.46 15.93
C SER A 178 -3.82 -8.43 17.11
N SER A 179 -3.38 -8.94 18.27
CA SER A 179 -4.11 -8.87 19.53
C SER A 179 -3.12 -8.92 20.69
N PRO A 180 -3.28 -8.09 21.74
CA PRO A 180 -4.20 -6.96 21.83
C PRO A 180 -3.85 -5.86 20.83
N GLN A 181 -4.80 -4.99 20.51
CA GLN A 181 -4.53 -3.84 19.62
C GLN A 181 -3.49 -2.90 20.24
N ILE A 182 -2.65 -2.32 19.39
CA ILE A 182 -1.69 -1.28 19.75
C ILE A 182 -2.01 -0.07 18.90
N VAL A 183 -2.41 1.03 19.54
CA VAL A 183 -2.88 2.23 18.86
C VAL A 183 -2.04 3.44 19.21
N LEU A 184 -2.00 4.41 18.30
CA LEU A 184 -1.42 5.71 18.56
C LEU A 184 -2.27 6.48 19.59
N GLY A 185 -1.62 7.04 20.60
CA GLY A 185 -2.24 7.87 21.62
C GLY A 185 -2.18 9.35 21.29
N GLU A 186 -1.79 10.14 22.29
CA GLU A 186 -1.57 11.58 22.12
C GLU A 186 -0.29 11.84 21.33
N ILE A 187 -0.31 12.90 20.51
CA ILE A 187 0.86 13.37 19.78
C ILE A 187 1.28 14.71 20.36
N HIS A 188 2.40 14.75 21.07
CA HIS A 188 2.95 15.96 21.66
C HIS A 188 3.88 16.67 20.69
N LEU A 189 3.56 17.92 20.36
CA LEU A 189 4.35 18.74 19.45
C LEU A 189 5.13 19.80 20.25
N GLN A 190 6.44 19.84 20.06
CA GLN A 190 7.33 20.83 20.66
C GLN A 190 7.78 21.83 19.60
N GLY A 191 8.03 23.08 20.00
CA GLY A 191 8.50 24.13 19.07
C GLY A 191 7.42 24.72 18.16
N VAL A 192 6.14 24.42 18.42
CA VAL A 192 5.01 24.96 17.66
C VAL A 192 4.53 26.30 18.26
N SER A 193 4.38 27.32 17.42
CA SER A 193 3.88 28.64 17.79
C SER A 193 2.36 28.63 18.04
N SER A 194 1.87 29.62 18.78
CA SER A 194 0.43 29.78 19.04
C SER A 194 -0.40 30.02 17.76
N ALA A 195 0.23 30.48 16.68
CA ALA A 195 -0.42 30.69 15.39
C ALA A 195 -0.63 29.37 14.62
N LEU A 196 0.33 28.42 14.70
CA LEU A 196 0.25 27.13 14.00
C LEU A 196 -0.45 26.05 14.82
N ALA A 197 -0.29 26.08 16.15
CA ALA A 197 -0.87 25.11 17.08
C ALA A 197 -2.34 24.76 16.80
N PRO A 198 -3.30 25.71 16.67
CA PRO A 198 -4.70 25.37 16.44
C PRO A 198 -4.95 24.63 15.12
N LYS A 199 -4.09 24.81 14.11
CA LYS A 199 -4.21 24.11 12.83
C LYS A 199 -3.75 22.65 12.94
N LEU A 200 -2.74 22.37 13.76
CA LEU A 200 -2.20 21.02 13.94
C LEU A 200 -3.05 20.12 14.85
N VAL A 201 -4.02 20.68 15.58
CA VAL A 201 -4.97 19.90 16.39
C VAL A 201 -5.76 18.91 15.53
N GLU A 202 -6.09 19.26 14.28
CA GLU A 202 -6.78 18.33 13.38
C GLU A 202 -5.91 17.13 13.02
N VAL A 203 -4.61 17.36 12.81
CA VAL A 203 -3.65 16.28 12.54
C VAL A 203 -3.51 15.37 13.75
N GLN A 204 -3.43 15.94 14.96
CA GLN A 204 -3.40 15.14 16.18
C GLN A 204 -4.66 14.28 16.29
N ARG A 205 -5.85 14.87 16.10
CA ARG A 205 -7.13 14.16 16.20
C ARG A 205 -7.32 13.09 15.13
N SER A 206 -6.89 13.36 13.90
CA SER A 206 -7.10 12.41 12.79
C SER A 206 -6.24 11.16 12.95
N LEU A 207 -5.05 11.28 13.55
CA LEU A 207 -4.10 10.19 13.73
C LEU A 207 -4.28 9.45 15.07
N SER A 208 -4.70 10.13 16.14
CA SER A 208 -4.94 9.50 17.44
C SER A 208 -6.00 8.40 17.35
N GLY A 209 -5.71 7.25 17.96
CA GLY A 209 -6.57 6.07 18.00
C GLY A 209 -6.43 5.14 16.79
N GLN A 210 -5.65 5.51 15.76
CA GLN A 210 -5.33 4.60 14.65
C GLN A 210 -4.43 3.45 15.11
N ASP A 211 -4.53 2.31 14.42
CA ASP A 211 -3.58 1.20 14.62
C ASP A 211 -2.16 1.69 14.36
N LEU A 212 -1.25 1.31 15.28
CA LEU A 212 0.13 1.74 15.21
C LEU A 212 0.89 0.88 14.18
N ASP A 213 1.59 1.54 13.28
CA ASP A 213 2.76 0.98 12.59
C ASP A 213 3.87 2.01 12.75
N LEU A 214 4.96 1.68 13.42
CA LEU A 214 6.01 2.62 13.78
C LEU A 214 6.57 3.37 12.58
N TYR A 215 6.67 2.72 11.42
CA TYR A 215 7.16 3.36 10.20
C TYR A 215 6.07 4.22 9.55
N GLU A 216 4.91 3.63 9.26
CA GLU A 216 3.83 4.35 8.56
C GLU A 216 3.24 5.47 9.41
N THR A 217 3.05 5.25 10.70
CA THR A 217 2.62 6.28 11.65
C THR A 217 3.65 7.39 11.77
N SER A 218 4.96 7.08 11.83
CA SER A 218 6.01 8.13 11.85
C SER A 218 5.97 8.99 10.61
N LYS A 219 5.82 8.35 9.45
CA LYS A 219 5.70 9.02 8.16
C LYS A 219 4.44 9.89 8.13
N ALA A 220 3.30 9.34 8.50
CA ALA A 220 2.03 10.05 8.55
C ALA A 220 2.08 11.28 9.45
N ILE A 221 2.65 11.19 10.66
CA ILE A 221 2.82 12.35 11.56
C ILE A 221 3.64 13.44 10.87
N ARG A 222 4.82 13.10 10.32
CA ARG A 222 5.70 14.09 9.68
C ARG A 222 5.07 14.70 8.42
N ASP A 223 4.47 13.89 7.56
CA ASP A 223 3.88 14.33 6.30
C ASP A 223 2.68 15.26 6.57
N ASN A 224 1.78 14.89 7.48
CA ASN A 224 0.62 15.72 7.80
C ASN A 224 1.00 17.04 8.46
N ILE A 225 1.99 17.04 9.38
CA ILE A 225 2.51 18.29 9.98
C ILE A 225 3.15 19.15 8.89
N THR A 226 4.01 18.57 8.05
CA THR A 226 4.72 19.28 6.98
C THR A 226 3.74 19.89 5.99
N ASP A 227 2.81 19.11 5.45
CA ASP A 227 1.83 19.56 4.47
C ASP A 227 0.95 20.68 5.02
N LEU A 228 0.42 20.51 6.24
CA LEU A 228 -0.42 21.53 6.85
C LEU A 228 0.35 22.83 7.12
N SER A 229 1.61 22.72 7.57
CA SER A 229 2.45 23.88 7.88
C SER A 229 2.89 24.62 6.63
N GLN A 230 3.32 23.89 5.58
CA GLN A 230 3.67 24.50 4.29
C GLN A 230 2.47 25.20 3.67
N ASN A 231 1.26 24.65 3.81
CA ASN A 231 0.04 25.29 3.34
C ASN A 231 -0.39 26.51 4.18
N ALA A 232 0.24 26.73 5.33
CA ALA A 232 0.09 27.92 6.16
C ALA A 232 1.23 28.95 5.98
N GLY A 233 2.20 28.70 5.08
CA GLY A 233 3.31 29.61 4.78
C GLY A 233 4.67 29.19 5.31
N TYR A 234 4.75 28.15 6.14
CA TYR A 234 6.01 27.68 6.73
C TYR A 234 6.76 26.75 5.78
N LEU A 235 7.42 27.31 4.76
CA LEU A 235 8.02 26.53 3.67
C LEU A 235 9.36 25.87 4.01
N ASP A 236 10.00 26.30 5.10
CA ASP A 236 11.24 25.71 5.61
C ASP A 236 10.99 24.83 6.85
N ILE A 237 9.73 24.42 7.05
CA ILE A 237 9.34 23.52 8.13
C ILE A 237 10.23 22.27 8.16
N ALA A 238 10.72 21.92 9.34
CA ALA A 238 11.41 20.67 9.58
C ALA A 238 10.81 19.99 10.81
N THR A 239 10.53 18.69 10.68
CA THR A 239 9.95 17.88 11.75
C THR A 239 10.90 16.73 12.06
N ASP A 240 11.30 16.59 13.32
CA ASP A 240 12.13 15.47 13.73
C ASP A 240 11.37 14.13 13.64
N PRO A 241 12.08 12.99 13.48
CA PRO A 241 11.46 11.69 13.66
C PRO A 241 10.75 11.62 15.01
N PRO A 242 9.48 11.20 15.06
CA PRO A 242 8.76 11.11 16.32
C PRO A 242 9.38 10.03 17.21
N VAL A 243 9.41 10.31 18.50
CA VAL A 243 9.78 9.36 19.54
C VAL A 243 8.51 8.86 20.19
N PHE A 244 8.36 7.54 20.22
CA PHE A 244 7.21 6.86 20.82
C PHE A 244 7.50 6.52 22.28
N THR A 245 6.48 6.64 23.12
CA THR A 245 6.58 6.28 24.54
C THR A 245 6.51 4.77 24.74
N VAL A 246 6.84 4.33 25.96
CA VAL A 246 6.60 2.94 26.35
C VAL A 246 5.08 2.68 26.34
N PRO A 247 4.61 1.56 25.76
CA PRO A 247 3.18 1.26 25.70
C PRO A 247 2.53 1.22 27.08
N ARG A 248 1.44 1.96 27.23
CA ARG A 248 0.57 1.91 28.42
C ARG A 248 -0.64 1.04 28.14
N LYS A 249 -0.97 0.15 29.09
CA LYS A 249 -2.17 -0.67 29.00
C LYS A 249 -3.41 0.20 29.25
N ASP A 250 -4.37 0.14 28.34
CA ASP A 250 -5.66 0.84 28.41
C ASP A 250 -6.77 -0.18 28.14
N GLY A 251 -7.34 -0.74 29.21
CA GLY A 251 -8.29 -1.85 29.11
C GLY A 251 -7.67 -3.08 28.41
N ASN A 252 -8.21 -3.44 27.24
CA ASN A 252 -7.78 -4.59 26.43
C ASN A 252 -6.87 -4.21 25.25
N ARG A 253 -6.32 -3.00 25.23
CA ARG A 253 -5.39 -2.52 24.21
C ARG A 253 -4.17 -1.87 24.86
N PHE A 254 -3.14 -1.63 24.04
CA PHE A 254 -2.04 -0.76 24.38
C PHE A 254 -2.15 0.56 23.63
N VAL A 255 -1.79 1.64 24.31
CA VAL A 255 -1.71 2.96 23.72
C VAL A 255 -0.28 3.44 23.79
N VAL A 256 0.19 4.04 22.70
CA VAL A 256 1.57 4.53 22.56
C VAL A 256 1.48 5.99 22.16
N ASP A 257 1.95 6.88 23.04
CA ASP A 257 1.96 8.31 22.75
C ASP A 257 3.20 8.65 21.92
N ALA A 258 3.13 9.69 21.10
CA ALA A 258 4.24 10.14 20.26
C ALA A 258 4.66 11.56 20.64
N SER A 259 5.93 11.87 20.46
CA SER A 259 6.46 13.22 20.63
C SER A 259 7.38 13.59 19.49
N THR A 260 7.27 14.81 18.97
CA THR A 260 8.19 15.32 17.95
C THR A 260 8.45 16.81 18.13
N THR A 261 9.63 17.25 17.69
CA THR A 261 10.00 18.67 17.65
C THR A 261 9.81 19.20 16.25
N VAL A 262 9.13 20.33 16.17
CA VAL A 262 8.83 21.07 14.95
C VAL A 262 9.67 22.34 14.95
N ARG A 263 10.35 22.59 13.83
CA ARG A 263 11.05 23.84 13.54
C ARG A 263 10.32 24.52 12.40
N GLU A 264 9.47 25.49 12.75
CA GLU A 264 8.53 26.13 11.81
C GLU A 264 9.24 26.87 10.67
N GLY A 265 10.33 27.56 10.99
CA GLY A 265 10.90 28.57 10.10
C GLY A 265 10.00 29.80 10.00
N GLU A 266 10.34 30.70 9.08
CA GLU A 266 9.60 31.94 8.87
C GLU A 266 8.42 31.73 7.91
N ILE A 267 7.39 32.58 8.04
CA ILE A 267 6.24 32.57 7.13
C ILE A 267 6.66 33.22 5.81
N TYR A 268 6.56 32.44 4.74
CA TYR A 268 6.70 32.95 3.39
C TYR A 268 5.39 33.57 2.91
N ARG A 269 5.49 34.72 2.25
CA ARG A 269 4.34 35.40 1.64
C ARG A 269 4.45 35.47 0.12
N VAL A 270 3.31 35.48 -0.56
CA VAL A 270 3.27 35.70 -2.01
C VAL A 270 3.72 37.13 -2.29
N ALA A 271 4.85 37.31 -2.98
CA ALA A 271 5.34 38.63 -3.38
C ALA A 271 4.87 39.03 -4.77
N GLN A 272 4.70 38.05 -5.65
CA GLN A 272 4.34 38.28 -7.05
C GLN A 272 3.55 37.10 -7.58
N ILE A 273 2.62 37.40 -8.49
CA ILE A 273 1.87 36.43 -9.27
C ILE A 273 2.05 36.86 -10.73
N ASP A 274 2.63 35.99 -11.55
CA ASP A 274 2.86 36.22 -12.97
C ASP A 274 2.07 35.21 -13.79
N ILE A 275 1.02 35.67 -14.46
CA ILE A 275 0.20 34.80 -15.30
C ILE A 275 0.51 35.15 -16.75
N GLN A 276 1.01 34.17 -17.51
CA GLN A 276 1.23 34.37 -18.93
C GLN A 276 -0.12 34.48 -19.63
N ALA A 277 -0.46 35.71 -20.03
CA ALA A 277 -1.71 36.00 -20.71
C ALA A 277 -1.87 35.10 -21.95
N ALA A 278 -3.05 34.49 -22.04
CA ALA A 278 -3.38 33.55 -23.09
C ALA A 278 -4.86 33.74 -23.48
N ALA A 279 -5.08 34.05 -24.76
CA ALA A 279 -6.42 34.20 -25.30
C ALA A 279 -7.21 32.88 -25.19
N PRO A 280 -8.54 32.92 -25.06
CA PRO A 280 -9.41 34.10 -25.13
C PRO A 280 -9.63 34.81 -23.78
N LEU A 281 -9.18 34.24 -22.65
CA LEU A 281 -9.34 34.86 -21.34
C LEU A 281 -8.46 36.11 -21.22
N SER A 282 -9.03 37.21 -20.72
CA SER A 282 -8.24 38.40 -20.39
C SER A 282 -7.34 38.16 -19.18
N HIS A 283 -6.23 38.89 -19.07
CA HIS A 283 -5.32 38.78 -17.92
C HIS A 283 -6.05 38.99 -16.58
N ALA A 284 -6.96 39.96 -16.50
CA ALA A 284 -7.73 40.25 -15.29
C ALA A 284 -8.68 39.11 -14.90
N GLU A 285 -9.27 38.41 -15.88
CA GLU A 285 -10.08 37.21 -15.60
C GLU A 285 -9.21 36.09 -15.06
N GLN A 286 -8.02 35.88 -15.64
CA GLN A 286 -7.09 34.85 -15.20
C GLN A 286 -6.61 35.11 -13.76
N GLU A 287 -6.20 36.33 -13.44
CA GLU A 287 -5.82 36.72 -12.07
C GLU A 287 -6.93 36.44 -11.08
N LYS A 288 -8.16 36.86 -11.41
CA LYS A 288 -9.33 36.62 -10.57
C LYS A 288 -9.63 35.12 -10.40
N THR A 289 -9.44 34.31 -11.43
CA THR A 289 -9.66 32.86 -11.40
C THR A 289 -8.70 32.12 -10.48
N THR A 290 -7.46 32.60 -10.32
CA THR A 290 -6.51 31.93 -9.41
C THR A 290 -6.88 32.06 -7.93
N GLU A 291 -7.64 33.11 -7.58
CA GLU A 291 -8.00 33.50 -6.20
C GLU A 291 -6.80 33.75 -5.27
N ILE A 292 -5.57 33.84 -5.82
CA ILE A 292 -4.33 34.10 -5.06
C ILE A 292 -4.11 35.61 -4.97
N LYS A 293 -3.71 36.10 -3.80
CA LYS A 293 -3.37 37.52 -3.62
C LYS A 293 -1.94 37.70 -3.15
N VAL A 294 -1.32 38.77 -3.63
CA VAL A 294 -0.04 39.25 -3.10
C VAL A 294 -0.22 39.59 -1.62
N GLY A 295 0.71 39.13 -0.78
CA GLY A 295 0.71 39.29 0.67
C GLY A 295 0.12 38.09 1.43
N ASP A 296 -0.63 37.21 0.77
CA ASP A 296 -1.13 35.98 1.39
C ASP A 296 0.03 35.07 1.81
N PRO A 297 -0.14 34.23 2.85
CA PRO A 297 0.81 33.15 3.11
C PRO A 297 0.97 32.25 1.89
N ALA A 298 2.21 31.96 1.51
CA ALA A 298 2.51 31.06 0.41
C ALA A 298 2.00 29.66 0.74
N SER A 299 1.33 29.00 -0.21
CA SER A 299 0.71 27.71 0.00
C SER A 299 0.79 26.85 -1.27
N PRO A 300 1.52 25.72 -1.24
CA PRO A 300 1.56 24.77 -2.37
C PRO A 300 0.17 24.26 -2.77
N MET A 301 -0.73 24.08 -1.80
CA MET A 301 -2.12 23.71 -2.02
C MET A 301 -2.86 24.76 -2.84
N VAL A 302 -2.74 26.05 -2.47
CA VAL A 302 -3.39 27.15 -3.18
C VAL A 302 -2.85 27.28 -4.60
N LEU A 303 -1.54 27.13 -4.80
CA LEU A 303 -0.94 27.09 -6.14
C LEU A 303 -1.53 25.97 -7.01
N ARG A 304 -1.70 24.77 -6.44
CA ARG A 304 -2.31 23.62 -7.13
C ARG A 304 -3.80 23.85 -7.43
N ILE A 305 -4.54 24.47 -6.52
CA ILE A 305 -5.94 24.86 -6.73
C ILE A 305 -6.04 25.89 -7.85
N GLY A 306 -5.23 26.95 -7.80
CA GLY A 306 -5.19 28.01 -8.82
C GLY A 306 -4.87 27.46 -10.21
N LYS A 307 -3.93 26.50 -10.33
CA LYS A 307 -3.69 25.74 -11.56
C LYS A 307 -4.97 25.07 -12.07
N GLY A 308 -5.67 24.34 -11.19
CA GLY A 308 -6.88 23.61 -11.54
C GLY A 308 -8.03 24.54 -11.96
N LEU A 309 -8.19 25.68 -11.30
CA LEU A 309 -9.19 26.70 -11.63
C LEU A 309 -8.90 27.35 -12.98
N LEU A 310 -7.65 27.75 -13.23
CA LEU A 310 -7.24 28.31 -14.52
C LEU A 310 -7.46 27.30 -15.65
N GLN A 311 -6.96 26.08 -15.49
CA GLN A 311 -7.13 25.05 -16.52
C GLN A 311 -8.61 24.79 -16.80
N ARG A 312 -9.43 24.73 -15.75
CA ARG A 312 -10.88 24.59 -15.90
C ARG A 312 -11.51 25.77 -16.65
N ALA A 313 -11.08 27.00 -16.41
CA ALA A 313 -11.63 28.18 -17.08
C ALA A 313 -11.44 28.12 -18.62
N TYR A 314 -10.36 27.50 -19.10
CA TYR A 314 -10.17 27.25 -20.53
C TYR A 314 -10.97 26.06 -21.04
N THR A 315 -11.00 24.95 -20.31
CA THR A 315 -11.80 23.78 -20.73
C THR A 315 -13.29 24.11 -20.75
N ASP A 316 -13.75 24.99 -19.85
CA ASP A 316 -15.12 25.51 -19.81
C ASP A 316 -15.49 26.33 -21.06
N GLN A 317 -14.52 26.74 -21.88
CA GLN A 317 -14.70 27.45 -23.16
C GLN A 317 -14.39 26.58 -24.40
N GLY A 318 -14.20 25.27 -24.22
CA GLY A 318 -13.95 24.32 -25.32
C GLY A 318 -12.48 24.05 -25.62
N PHE A 319 -11.53 24.63 -24.88
CA PHE A 319 -10.10 24.32 -25.05
C PHE A 319 -9.70 23.11 -24.21
N LEU A 320 -10.06 21.91 -24.67
CA LEU A 320 -9.92 20.69 -23.88
C LEU A 320 -8.46 20.28 -23.64
N ASP A 321 -7.55 20.66 -24.53
CA ASP A 321 -6.11 20.42 -24.40
C ASP A 321 -5.37 21.52 -23.60
N ALA A 322 -6.10 22.43 -22.96
CA ALA A 322 -5.49 23.46 -22.14
C ALA A 322 -4.66 22.85 -21.00
N VAL A 323 -3.40 23.25 -20.92
CA VAL A 323 -2.45 22.85 -19.89
C VAL A 323 -1.92 24.08 -19.19
N VAL A 324 -2.03 24.09 -17.86
CA VAL A 324 -1.45 25.12 -17.01
C VAL A 324 -0.27 24.51 -16.24
N LYS A 325 0.91 25.11 -16.37
CA LYS A 325 2.13 24.73 -15.65
C LYS A 325 2.43 25.80 -14.59
N PRO A 326 2.16 25.54 -13.31
CA PRO A 326 2.54 26.45 -12.23
C PRO A 326 4.01 26.26 -11.85
N SER A 327 4.67 27.34 -11.44
CA SER A 327 5.95 27.29 -10.75
C SER A 327 5.99 28.26 -9.57
N ALA A 328 6.84 27.95 -8.61
CA ALA A 328 7.07 28.76 -7.42
C ALA A 328 8.57 29.04 -7.29
N ASN A 329 8.93 30.32 -7.25
CA ASN A 329 10.30 30.75 -6.98
C ASN A 329 10.39 31.27 -5.54
N LYS A 330 11.03 30.48 -4.68
CA LYS A 330 11.20 30.78 -3.25
C LYS A 330 12.43 31.66 -3.04
N ASN A 331 12.23 32.82 -2.42
CA ASN A 331 13.30 33.69 -1.93
C ASN A 331 13.42 33.55 -0.41
N SER A 332 14.41 32.79 0.05
CA SER A 332 14.63 32.51 1.47
C SER A 332 15.17 33.69 2.28
N THR A 333 15.79 34.70 1.65
CA THR A 333 16.27 35.90 2.35
C THR A 333 15.14 36.87 2.62
N ALA A 334 14.22 37.02 1.68
CA ALA A 334 13.08 37.93 1.81
C ALA A 334 11.83 37.25 2.39
N HIS A 335 11.87 35.93 2.66
CA HIS A 335 10.72 35.12 3.05
C HIS A 335 9.51 35.34 2.14
N THR A 336 9.74 35.26 0.84
CA THR A 336 8.72 35.47 -0.18
C THR A 336 8.73 34.39 -1.25
N VAL A 337 7.60 34.24 -1.93
CA VAL A 337 7.45 33.38 -3.10
C VAL A 337 6.87 34.17 -4.25
N ALA A 338 7.47 34.05 -5.43
CA ALA A 338 6.87 34.47 -6.68
C ALA A 338 6.21 33.26 -7.36
N TYR A 339 4.92 33.34 -7.63
CA TYR A 339 4.20 32.34 -8.40
C TYR A 339 4.14 32.73 -9.85
N SER A 340 4.27 31.75 -10.73
CA SER A 340 4.03 31.94 -12.15
C SER A 340 3.20 30.82 -12.75
N PHE A 341 2.39 31.16 -13.76
CA PHE A 341 1.52 30.23 -14.48
C PHE A 341 1.78 30.35 -15.97
N ALA A 342 2.40 29.32 -16.54
CA ALA A 342 2.55 29.20 -17.99
C ALA A 342 1.35 28.44 -18.56
N ILE A 343 0.69 29.03 -19.57
CA ILE A 343 -0.57 28.53 -20.12
C ILE A 343 -0.33 28.11 -21.58
N THR A 344 -0.73 26.88 -21.91
CA THR A 344 -0.78 26.38 -23.29
C THR A 344 -2.23 26.00 -23.56
N VAL A 345 -2.92 26.75 -24.40
CA VAL A 345 -4.38 26.65 -24.56
C VAL A 345 -4.79 25.48 -25.46
N GLY A 346 -4.05 25.26 -26.55
CA GLY A 346 -4.46 24.31 -27.59
C GLY A 346 -5.58 24.86 -28.47
N GLU A 347 -6.21 23.97 -29.23
CA GLU A 347 -7.29 24.31 -30.17
C GLU A 347 -8.68 24.15 -29.52
N VAL A 348 -9.67 24.78 -30.15
CA VAL A 348 -11.09 24.68 -29.74
C VAL A 348 -11.67 23.34 -30.18
N TYR A 349 -12.33 22.66 -29.25
CA TYR A 349 -13.02 21.40 -29.52
C TYR A 349 -14.50 21.61 -29.81
N HIS A 350 -15.00 20.84 -30.76
CA HIS A 350 -16.43 20.71 -31.04
C HIS A 350 -16.96 19.34 -30.61
N LEU A 351 -18.21 19.28 -30.20
CA LEU A 351 -18.87 18.02 -29.85
C LEU A 351 -19.00 17.15 -31.11
N ALA A 352 -18.52 15.92 -31.08
CA ALA A 352 -18.84 14.89 -32.08
C ALA A 352 -20.17 14.19 -31.73
N GLY A 353 -20.44 14.01 -30.44
CA GLY A 353 -21.70 13.47 -29.94
C GLY A 353 -21.61 12.96 -28.51
N VAL A 354 -22.72 12.43 -28.02
CA VAL A 354 -22.81 11.74 -26.73
C VAL A 354 -23.12 10.27 -26.97
N ASP A 355 -22.17 9.40 -26.69
CA ASP A 355 -22.38 7.95 -26.71
C ASP A 355 -23.13 7.54 -25.44
N SER A 356 -24.43 7.31 -25.60
CA SER A 356 -25.33 6.83 -24.54
C SER A 356 -25.66 5.35 -24.66
N SER A 357 -24.94 4.59 -25.50
CA SER A 357 -25.26 3.18 -25.82
C SER A 357 -25.29 2.26 -24.60
N ALA A 358 -24.56 2.59 -23.53
CA ALA A 358 -24.56 1.83 -22.28
C ALA A 358 -25.77 2.12 -21.36
N LEU A 359 -26.62 3.11 -21.69
CA LEU A 359 -27.85 3.41 -20.97
C LEU A 359 -29.04 2.62 -21.52
N PRO A 360 -30.10 2.40 -20.71
CA PRO A 360 -31.38 1.86 -21.19
C PRO A 360 -31.95 2.65 -22.38
N ALA A 361 -32.59 1.96 -23.33
CA ALA A 361 -33.09 2.57 -24.58
C ALA A 361 -34.06 3.74 -24.35
N ASN A 362 -34.85 3.72 -23.27
CA ASN A 362 -35.75 4.80 -22.89
C ASN A 362 -35.03 6.06 -22.38
N GLN A 363 -33.74 5.98 -22.05
CA GLN A 363 -32.90 7.10 -21.60
C GLN A 363 -32.02 7.67 -22.72
N GLN A 364 -31.65 6.84 -23.71
CA GLN A 364 -30.82 7.25 -24.86
C GLN A 364 -31.46 8.37 -25.70
N SER A 365 -32.79 8.33 -25.87
CA SER A 365 -33.51 9.28 -26.73
C SER A 365 -33.39 10.74 -26.25
N ALA A 366 -33.24 10.98 -24.94
CA ALA A 366 -33.10 12.33 -24.40
C ALA A 366 -31.81 13.01 -24.86
N PHE A 367 -30.70 12.25 -24.94
CA PHE A 367 -29.42 12.78 -25.42
C PHE A 367 -29.43 12.97 -26.95
N ALA A 368 -30.03 12.04 -27.69
CA ALA A 368 -30.05 12.09 -29.15
C ALA A 368 -30.88 13.27 -29.72
N HIS A 369 -31.93 13.70 -28.99
CA HIS A 369 -32.84 14.76 -29.44
C HIS A 369 -32.53 16.13 -28.82
N ASP A 370 -31.59 16.22 -27.88
CA ASP A 370 -31.24 17.50 -27.26
C ASP A 370 -30.50 18.40 -28.27
N PRO A 371 -31.06 19.56 -28.65
CA PRO A 371 -30.41 20.46 -29.60
C PRO A 371 -29.06 21.00 -29.11
N LYS A 372 -28.82 21.03 -27.80
CA LYS A 372 -27.56 21.48 -27.19
C LYS A 372 -26.49 20.38 -27.16
N LEU A 373 -26.83 19.13 -27.47
CA LEU A 373 -25.92 17.99 -27.51
C LEU A 373 -25.68 17.49 -28.96
N LYS A 374 -25.92 18.34 -29.96
CA LYS A 374 -25.73 18.02 -31.37
C LYS A 374 -24.26 18.10 -31.78
N ALA A 375 -23.89 17.26 -32.76
CA ALA A 375 -22.57 17.35 -33.37
C ALA A 375 -22.31 18.76 -33.94
N GLY A 376 -21.09 19.27 -33.72
CA GLY A 376 -20.62 20.58 -34.18
C GLY A 376 -20.79 21.73 -33.20
N VAL A 377 -21.56 21.58 -32.12
CA VAL A 377 -21.60 22.61 -31.06
C VAL A 377 -20.25 22.71 -30.35
N LEU A 378 -19.95 23.87 -29.77
CA LEU A 378 -18.73 24.06 -28.98
C LEU A 378 -18.74 23.08 -27.79
N ALA A 379 -17.64 22.38 -27.56
CA ALA A 379 -17.52 21.43 -26.46
C ALA A 379 -17.16 22.14 -25.14
N ASP A 380 -18.01 23.08 -24.75
CA ASP A 380 -17.80 23.95 -23.58
C ASP A 380 -18.53 23.44 -22.33
N ARG A 381 -18.56 24.29 -21.30
CA ARG A 381 -19.26 24.03 -20.05
C ARG A 381 -20.76 23.79 -20.23
N GLU A 382 -21.42 24.44 -21.20
CA GLU A 382 -22.86 24.28 -21.39
C GLU A 382 -23.19 22.85 -21.81
N VAL A 383 -22.40 22.26 -22.72
CA VAL A 383 -22.55 20.85 -23.11
C VAL A 383 -22.40 19.93 -21.91
N GLN A 384 -21.36 20.12 -21.08
CA GLN A 384 -21.17 19.29 -19.89
C GLN A 384 -22.34 19.43 -18.91
N GLN A 385 -22.78 20.66 -18.63
CA GLN A 385 -23.91 20.92 -17.74
C GLN A 385 -25.20 20.29 -18.25
N GLU A 386 -25.40 20.29 -19.56
CA GLU A 386 -26.57 19.70 -20.20
C GLU A 386 -26.59 18.18 -20.10
N ILE A 387 -25.42 17.52 -20.26
CA ILE A 387 -25.28 16.08 -20.00
C ILE A 387 -25.61 15.76 -18.54
N PHE A 388 -25.05 16.51 -17.58
CA PHE A 388 -25.33 16.32 -16.16
C PHE A 388 -26.79 16.58 -15.79
N ARG A 389 -27.42 17.61 -16.37
CA ARG A 389 -28.84 17.92 -16.19
C ARG A 389 -29.69 16.75 -16.68
N THR A 390 -29.46 16.28 -17.90
CA THR A 390 -30.19 15.16 -18.49
C THR A 390 -30.05 13.90 -17.63
N LEU A 391 -28.84 13.55 -17.18
CA LEU A 391 -28.62 12.43 -16.26
C LEU A 391 -29.35 12.59 -14.93
N LYS A 392 -29.45 13.82 -14.40
CA LYS A 392 -30.16 14.10 -13.15
C LYS A 392 -31.65 13.89 -13.30
N GLU A 393 -32.24 14.41 -14.37
CA GLU A 393 -33.67 14.27 -14.67
C GLU A 393 -34.08 12.81 -14.86
N GLN A 394 -33.17 12.00 -15.42
CA GLN A 394 -33.34 10.56 -15.58
C GLN A 394 -32.98 9.72 -14.34
N GLN A 395 -32.57 10.36 -13.24
CA GLN A 395 -32.09 9.70 -12.01
C GLN A 395 -30.89 8.76 -12.24
N ALA A 396 -30.11 8.99 -13.30
CA ALA A 396 -29.01 8.14 -13.75
C ALA A 396 -27.63 8.61 -13.26
N LEU A 397 -27.55 9.76 -12.55
CA LEU A 397 -26.27 10.31 -12.07
C LEU A 397 -25.48 9.35 -11.16
N LYS A 398 -26.16 8.56 -10.32
CA LYS A 398 -25.48 7.64 -9.38
C LYS A 398 -24.99 6.36 -10.04
N THR A 399 -25.50 6.05 -11.22
CA THR A 399 -25.28 4.78 -11.92
C THR A 399 -24.50 4.97 -13.23
N THR A 400 -24.06 6.19 -13.54
CA THR A 400 -23.41 6.51 -14.82
C THR A 400 -22.10 7.22 -14.58
N ARG A 401 -21.05 6.80 -15.31
CA ARG A 401 -19.79 7.55 -15.43
C ARG A 401 -19.73 8.24 -16.78
N LEU A 402 -19.28 9.49 -16.76
CA LEU A 402 -18.98 10.29 -17.94
C LEU A 402 -17.48 10.18 -18.24
N ALA A 403 -17.13 9.78 -19.45
CA ALA A 403 -15.78 9.80 -19.97
C ALA A 403 -15.69 10.72 -21.20
N GLU A 404 -14.51 11.29 -21.43
CA GLU A 404 -14.21 12.12 -22.60
C GLU A 404 -13.27 11.36 -23.52
N GLN A 405 -13.67 11.18 -24.78
CA GLN A 405 -12.80 10.67 -25.84
C GLN A 405 -12.53 11.80 -26.82
N ARG A 406 -11.28 12.28 -26.83
CA ARG A 406 -10.83 13.40 -27.64
C ARG A 406 -10.19 12.88 -28.92
N ASP A 407 -10.62 13.43 -30.05
CA ASP A 407 -9.93 13.32 -31.32
C ASP A 407 -9.12 14.61 -31.55
N GLN A 408 -7.83 14.55 -31.22
CA GLN A 408 -6.94 15.69 -31.34
C GLN A 408 -6.65 16.08 -32.79
N ALA A 409 -6.81 15.17 -33.76
CA ALA A 409 -6.55 15.46 -35.17
C ALA A 409 -7.68 16.28 -35.79
N HIS A 410 -8.91 16.05 -35.34
CA HIS A 410 -10.10 16.77 -35.83
C HIS A 410 -10.64 17.81 -34.85
N HIS A 411 -10.02 17.95 -33.67
CA HIS A 411 -10.49 18.80 -32.57
C HIS A 411 -11.97 18.56 -32.24
N THR A 412 -12.32 17.28 -32.10
CA THR A 412 -13.66 16.88 -31.68
C THR A 412 -13.62 16.02 -30.43
N VAL A 413 -14.72 16.01 -29.68
CA VAL A 413 -14.87 15.19 -28.48
C VAL A 413 -16.16 14.39 -28.51
N THR A 414 -16.07 13.12 -28.15
CA THR A 414 -17.23 12.29 -27.84
C THR A 414 -17.30 12.11 -26.34
N PHE A 415 -18.47 12.39 -25.76
CA PHE A 415 -18.73 12.08 -24.36
C PHE A 415 -19.35 10.70 -24.25
N THR A 416 -18.70 9.77 -23.56
CA THR A 416 -19.17 8.40 -23.40
C THR A 416 -19.78 8.19 -22.02
N LEU A 417 -21.02 7.74 -21.99
CA LEU A 417 -21.75 7.38 -20.78
C LEU A 417 -21.60 5.88 -20.55
N THR A 418 -21.09 5.48 -19.39
CA THR A 418 -20.91 4.07 -19.03
C THR A 418 -21.67 3.74 -17.76
N SER A 419 -22.34 2.58 -17.73
CA SER A 419 -23.05 2.11 -16.54
C SER A 419 -22.07 1.66 -15.46
N ILE A 420 -22.28 2.12 -14.23
CA ILE A 420 -21.58 1.63 -13.05
C ILE A 420 -22.26 0.33 -12.66
N VAL A 421 -21.68 -0.80 -13.06
CA VAL A 421 -22.09 -2.11 -12.53
C VAL A 421 -21.68 -2.15 -11.05
N THR A 422 -22.62 -1.88 -10.15
CA THR A 422 -22.47 -2.28 -8.76
C THR A 422 -22.38 -3.80 -8.72
N LYS A 423 -21.17 -4.31 -8.42
CA LYS A 423 -20.98 -5.72 -8.10
C LYS A 423 -21.91 -6.04 -6.91
N PRO A 424 -22.74 -7.09 -6.99
CA PRO A 424 -23.71 -7.43 -5.94
C PRO A 424 -23.04 -7.79 -4.62
#